data_AF-A0AAU5WVZ8-F1
#
_entry.id   AF-A0AAU5WVZ8-F1
#
_cell.length_a   1.000
_cell.length_b   1.000
_cell.length_c   1.000
_cell.angle_alpha   90.00
_cell.angle_beta   90.00
_cell.angle_gamma   90.00
#
_symmetry.space_group_name_H-M   'P 1'
#
loop_
_entity.id
_entity.type
_entity.pdbx_description
1 polymer ?
#
loop_
_entity_poly.entity_id
_entity_poly.type
_entity_poly.pdbx_seq_one_letter_code
_entity_poly.pdbx_strand_id
1 'polypeptide(L)'
;MDAFPAGLAGELSARAVPPGVRVVHLARLLRWDEYRPLLPAEPLAFDETWLVEPVTAGHEAYLRSVSAALAPLELAEPPAAPPAAPPGGWLVVHSGPPGETAELVAYARETAALEGVRPRFTLVSPSRPATLPDDVAHLDVYPAWPLFAGAERIVTAAGCNAVRQAAPWADRHRMMPFPRRFDDQFARAARARA
;
A
#
# COMPACT_ATOMS: atom_id res chain seq x y z
N MET A 1 -8.85 12.91 7.34
CA MET A 1 -7.39 13.01 7.19
C MET A 1 -6.79 11.65 6.90
N ASP A 2 -6.03 11.51 5.84
CA ASP A 2 -5.36 10.27 5.41
C ASP A 2 -3.96 10.61 4.87
N ALA A 3 -2.86 9.97 5.25
CA ALA A 3 -2.62 9.04 6.36
C ALA A 3 -1.80 9.68 7.50
N PHE A 4 -1.47 10.97 7.38
CA PHE A 4 -0.48 11.65 8.23
C PHE A 4 -1.19 12.61 9.22
N PRO A 5 -1.17 12.36 10.54
CA PRO A 5 -1.99 13.10 11.51
C PRO A 5 -1.60 14.59 11.65
N ALA A 6 -0.36 14.96 11.28
CA ALA A 6 0.13 16.34 11.23
C ALA A 6 0.44 16.83 9.80
N GLY A 7 -0.01 16.10 8.76
CA GLY A 7 0.41 16.38 7.38
C GLY A 7 1.80 15.84 7.05
N LEU A 8 2.30 16.11 5.86
CA LEU A 8 3.57 15.54 5.36
C LEU A 8 4.82 16.24 5.92
N ALA A 9 4.67 17.49 6.32
CA ALA A 9 5.73 18.36 6.82
C ALA A 9 5.47 18.86 8.26
N GLY A 10 4.41 18.38 8.92
CA GLY A 10 4.00 18.88 10.25
C GLY A 10 3.13 20.14 10.18
N GLU A 11 2.59 20.45 9.00
CA GLU A 11 1.84 21.67 8.70
C GLU A 11 0.44 21.70 9.35
N LEU A 12 -0.10 20.55 9.75
CA LEU A 12 -1.43 20.46 10.34
C LEU A 12 -1.30 20.47 11.87
N SER A 13 -1.87 21.52 12.48
CA SER A 13 -2.02 21.71 13.93
C SER A 13 -3.49 21.94 14.30
N ALA A 14 -3.81 22.04 15.59
CA ALA A 14 -5.16 22.39 16.07
C ALA A 14 -5.76 23.62 15.38
N ARG A 15 -4.93 24.57 14.93
CA ARG A 15 -5.34 25.81 14.26
C ARG A 15 -5.78 25.61 12.81
N ALA A 16 -5.46 24.46 12.21
CA ALA A 16 -5.80 24.14 10.83
C ALA A 16 -7.28 23.79 10.65
N VAL A 17 -8.00 23.50 11.74
CA VAL A 17 -9.40 23.06 11.71
C VAL A 17 -10.30 24.10 12.36
N PRO A 18 -11.35 24.59 11.65
CA PRO A 18 -12.32 25.49 12.25
C PRO A 18 -13.05 24.85 13.46
N PRO A 19 -13.44 25.65 14.47
CA PRO A 19 -14.24 25.14 15.59
C PRO A 19 -15.52 24.44 15.13
N GLY A 20 -15.85 23.32 15.78
CA GLY A 20 -17.07 22.55 15.50
C GLY A 20 -17.00 21.61 14.29
N VAL A 21 -15.87 21.55 13.58
CA VAL A 21 -15.67 20.59 12.50
C VAL A 21 -15.28 19.24 13.08
N ARG A 22 -16.03 18.20 12.73
CA ARG A 22 -15.67 16.80 13.04
C ARG A 22 -14.45 16.39 12.22
N VAL A 23 -13.42 15.86 12.89
CA VAL A 23 -12.18 15.40 12.27
C VAL A 23 -12.07 13.88 12.42
N VAL A 24 -12.06 13.19 11.27
CA VAL A 24 -11.84 11.74 11.20
C VAL A 24 -10.46 11.49 10.60
N HIS A 25 -9.69 10.61 11.24
CA HIS A 25 -8.38 10.19 10.77
C HIS A 25 -8.38 8.72 10.32
N LEU A 26 -7.87 8.46 9.11
CA LEU A 26 -7.55 7.12 8.63
C LEU A 26 -6.04 6.90 8.83
N ALA A 27 -5.70 6.09 9.82
CA ALA A 27 -4.32 5.81 10.20
C ALA A 27 -3.80 4.57 9.44
N ARG A 28 -2.58 4.68 8.94
CA ARG A 28 -1.84 3.60 8.28
C ARG A 28 -0.50 3.38 8.97
N LEU A 29 0.18 2.29 8.64
CA LEU A 29 1.50 2.00 9.20
C LEU A 29 2.52 3.03 8.70
N LEU A 30 3.08 3.78 9.64
CA LEU A 30 4.16 4.73 9.40
C LEU A 30 5.45 4.25 10.03
N ARG A 31 6.59 4.67 9.46
CA ARG A 31 7.90 4.73 10.09
C ARG A 31 7.84 5.75 11.22
N TRP A 32 7.26 5.32 12.34
CA TRP A 32 6.81 6.23 13.39
C TRP A 32 7.93 7.10 13.96
N ASP A 33 9.11 6.53 14.16
CA ASP A 33 10.25 7.26 14.71
C ASP A 33 10.76 8.36 13.77
N GLU A 34 10.56 8.22 12.46
CA GLU A 34 10.89 9.24 11.45
C GLU A 34 9.80 10.33 11.35
N TYR A 35 8.55 9.96 11.61
CA TYR A 35 7.40 10.85 11.45
C TYR A 35 7.13 11.69 12.71
N ARG A 36 7.25 11.09 13.91
CA ARG A 36 6.98 11.72 15.21
C ARG A 36 7.69 13.08 15.41
N PRO A 37 8.92 13.32 14.94
CA PRO A 37 9.57 14.63 15.07
C PRO A 37 8.85 15.78 14.36
N LEU A 38 7.95 15.49 13.42
CA LEU A 38 7.17 16.49 12.69
C LEU A 38 5.87 16.89 13.38
N LEU A 39 5.52 16.23 14.49
CA LEU A 39 4.30 16.56 15.21
C LEU A 39 4.39 17.98 15.77
N PRO A 40 3.34 18.80 15.60
CA PRO A 40 3.31 20.15 16.15
C PRO A 40 3.19 20.10 17.68
N ALA A 41 3.55 21.20 18.33
CA ALA A 41 3.34 21.38 19.76
C ALA A 41 1.84 21.32 20.15
N GLU A 42 0.96 21.80 19.27
CA GLU A 42 -0.50 21.75 19.41
C GLU A 42 -1.09 20.80 18.34
N PRO A 43 -1.18 19.49 18.61
CA PRO A 43 -1.69 18.51 17.64
C PRO A 43 -3.19 18.71 17.37
N LEU A 44 -3.66 18.24 16.21
CA LEU A 44 -5.08 18.10 15.96
C LEU A 44 -5.67 17.07 16.92
N ALA A 45 -6.84 17.38 17.47
CA ALA A 45 -7.70 16.38 18.09
C ALA A 45 -8.57 15.72 17.01
N PHE A 46 -8.73 14.41 17.11
CA PHE A 46 -9.61 13.61 16.26
C PHE A 46 -10.82 13.17 17.05
N ASP A 47 -12.01 13.34 16.49
CA ASP A 47 -13.21 12.71 17.04
C ASP A 47 -13.12 11.19 16.91
N GLU A 48 -12.50 10.73 15.82
CA GLU A 48 -12.40 9.32 15.50
C GLU A 48 -11.16 9.02 14.68
N THR A 49 -10.42 8.00 15.09
CA THR A 49 -9.33 7.44 14.32
C THR A 49 -9.63 5.98 13.97
N TRP A 50 -9.52 5.68 12.68
CA TRP A 50 -9.69 4.35 12.12
C TRP A 50 -8.32 3.78 11.73
N LEU A 51 -7.93 2.67 12.33
CA LEU A 51 -6.72 1.93 11.96
C LEU A 51 -7.02 1.05 10.75
N VAL A 52 -6.49 1.42 9.58
CA VAL A 52 -6.62 0.65 8.33
C VAL A 52 -5.72 -0.59 8.33
N GLU A 53 -4.64 -0.54 9.10
CA GLU A 53 -3.73 -1.65 9.36
C GLU A 53 -3.12 -1.48 10.77
N PRO A 54 -2.60 -2.55 11.39
CA PRO A 54 -1.92 -2.43 12.67
C PRO A 54 -0.73 -1.46 12.61
N VAL A 55 -0.62 -0.56 13.58
CA VAL A 55 0.50 0.39 13.68
C VAL A 55 1.50 -0.05 14.76
N THR A 56 2.60 0.67 14.95
CA THR A 56 3.53 0.40 16.06
C THR A 56 2.92 0.88 17.38
N ALA A 57 3.35 0.30 18.51
CA ALA A 57 2.81 0.67 19.82
C ALA A 57 2.98 2.17 20.15
N GLY A 58 4.11 2.77 19.76
CA GLY A 58 4.35 4.20 19.94
C GLY A 58 3.41 5.07 19.09
N HIS A 59 3.11 4.64 17.87
CA HIS A 59 2.14 5.32 17.00
C HIS A 59 0.73 5.20 17.58
N GLU A 60 0.33 4.00 18.01
CA GLU A 60 -0.99 3.78 18.61
C GLU A 60 -1.19 4.58 19.89
N ALA A 61 -0.18 4.63 20.77
CA ALA A 61 -0.23 5.42 22.01
C ALA A 61 -0.42 6.91 21.72
N TYR A 62 0.26 7.44 20.70
CA TYR A 62 0.02 8.81 20.23
C TYR A 62 -1.42 8.98 19.74
N LEU A 63 -1.91 8.11 18.85
CA LEU A 63 -3.27 8.22 18.33
C LEU A 63 -4.32 8.18 19.43
N ARG A 64 -4.16 7.31 20.44
CA ARG A 64 -5.03 7.28 21.64
C ARG A 64 -5.02 8.58 22.43
N SER A 65 -3.90 9.29 22.48
CA SER A 65 -3.77 10.56 23.20
C SER A 65 -4.45 11.75 22.50
N VAL A 66 -4.61 11.67 21.17
CA VAL A 66 -5.19 12.75 20.35
C VAL A 66 -6.55 12.40 19.76
N SER A 67 -7.10 11.22 20.04
CA SER A 67 -8.39 10.76 19.48
C SER A 67 -9.40 10.48 20.58
N ALA A 68 -10.65 10.91 20.39
CA ALA A 68 -11.75 10.55 21.29
C ALA A 68 -12.17 9.07 21.14
N ALA A 69 -12.08 8.53 19.93
CA ALA A 69 -12.27 7.11 19.64
C ALA A 69 -11.15 6.57 18.73
N LEU A 70 -10.73 5.33 18.98
CA LEU A 70 -9.76 4.60 18.16
C LEU A 70 -10.26 3.18 17.93
N ALA A 71 -10.42 2.78 16.67
CA ALA A 71 -10.92 1.47 16.31
C ALA A 71 -10.27 0.93 15.03
N PRO A 72 -10.15 -0.40 14.87
CA PRO A 72 -9.78 -1.00 13.59
C PRO A 72 -10.88 -0.76 12.55
N LEU A 73 -10.48 -0.57 11.29
CA LEU A 73 -11.38 -0.45 10.16
C LEU A 73 -11.14 -1.60 9.18
N GLU A 74 -12.16 -2.43 8.99
CA GLU A 74 -12.19 -3.40 7.91
C GLU A 74 -12.61 -2.72 6.60
N LEU A 75 -11.72 -2.76 5.61
CA LEU A 75 -12.01 -2.23 4.28
C LEU A 75 -12.64 -3.31 3.41
N ALA A 76 -13.84 -3.03 2.90
CA ALA A 76 -14.47 -3.82 1.84
C ALA A 76 -13.98 -3.36 0.46
N GLU A 77 -13.83 -4.31 -0.47
CA GLU A 77 -13.56 -3.96 -1.86
C GLU A 77 -14.81 -3.36 -2.51
N PRO A 78 -14.67 -2.27 -3.29
CA PRO A 78 -15.78 -1.80 -4.11
C PRO A 78 -16.13 -2.86 -5.17
N PRO A 79 -17.40 -2.93 -5.62
CA PRO A 79 -17.79 -3.78 -6.73
C PRO A 79 -16.89 -3.51 -7.95
N ALA A 80 -16.35 -4.58 -8.53
CA ALA A 80 -15.52 -4.51 -9.72
C ALA A 80 -16.01 -5.52 -10.75
N ALA A 81 -15.97 -5.14 -12.02
CA ALA A 81 -16.29 -6.07 -13.10
C ALA A 81 -15.26 -7.22 -13.10
N PRO A 82 -15.70 -8.47 -13.33
CA PRO A 82 -14.76 -9.56 -13.50
C PRO A 82 -13.86 -9.29 -14.72
N PRO A 83 -12.59 -9.69 -14.67
CA PRO A 83 -11.72 -9.51 -15.82
C PRO A 83 -12.24 -10.33 -17.00
N ALA A 84 -12.14 -9.77 -18.22
CA ALA A 84 -12.61 -10.43 -19.45
C ALA A 84 -11.91 -11.78 -19.69
N ALA A 85 -10.66 -11.91 -19.24
CA ALA A 85 -9.94 -13.18 -19.14
C ALA A 85 -9.01 -13.13 -17.90
N PRO A 86 -8.74 -14.28 -17.25
CA PRO A 86 -7.69 -14.33 -16.23
C PRO A 86 -6.35 -13.97 -16.87
N PRO A 87 -5.48 -13.19 -16.18
CA PRO A 87 -4.19 -12.82 -16.74
C PRO A 87 -3.31 -14.06 -17.04
N GLY A 88 -3.43 -15.12 -16.23
CA GLY A 88 -2.50 -16.24 -16.25
C GLY A 88 -1.07 -15.81 -15.89
N GLY A 89 -0.16 -16.75 -15.63
CA GLY A 89 1.23 -16.39 -15.34
C GLY A 89 1.40 -15.46 -14.14
N TRP A 90 2.41 -14.60 -14.21
CA TRP A 90 2.81 -13.72 -13.10
C TRP A 90 2.31 -12.30 -13.33
N LEU A 91 1.65 -11.75 -12.32
CA LEU A 91 1.05 -10.43 -12.33
C LEU A 91 1.89 -9.46 -11.49
N VAL A 92 2.42 -8.42 -12.10
CA VAL A 92 3.11 -7.32 -11.43
C VAL A 92 2.16 -6.15 -11.33
N VAL A 93 1.89 -5.64 -10.12
CA VAL A 93 0.96 -4.50 -9.92
C VAL A 93 1.66 -3.37 -9.19
N HIS A 94 1.74 -2.21 -9.86
CA HIS A 94 2.34 -1.01 -9.28
C HIS A 94 1.82 0.28 -9.94
N SER A 95 1.56 1.29 -9.11
CA SER A 95 1.16 2.63 -9.57
C SER A 95 2.24 3.69 -9.29
N GLY A 96 3.45 3.27 -8.91
CA GLY A 96 4.56 4.18 -8.64
C GLY A 96 5.32 4.62 -9.89
N PRO A 97 6.46 5.31 -9.71
CA PRO A 97 7.24 5.84 -10.82
C PRO A 97 7.80 4.73 -11.73
N PRO A 98 8.07 5.03 -13.02
CA PRO A 98 8.53 4.04 -14.01
C PRO A 98 9.75 3.22 -13.59
N GLY A 99 10.69 3.82 -12.83
CA GLY A 99 11.87 3.12 -12.33
C GLY A 99 11.53 1.96 -11.39
N GLU A 100 10.63 2.18 -10.43
CA GLU A 100 10.16 1.13 -9.51
C GLU A 100 9.37 0.06 -10.24
N THR A 101 8.56 0.46 -11.22
CA THR A 101 7.81 -0.48 -12.05
C THR A 101 8.73 -1.40 -12.85
N ALA A 102 9.80 -0.84 -13.45
CA ALA A 102 10.80 -1.62 -14.15
C ALA A 102 11.56 -2.56 -13.19
N GLU A 103 11.89 -2.10 -11.99
CA GLU A 103 12.55 -2.91 -10.97
C GLU A 103 11.68 -4.09 -10.50
N LEU A 104 10.38 -3.88 -10.28
CA LEU A 104 9.45 -4.95 -9.94
C LEU A 104 9.32 -6.01 -11.03
N VAL A 105 9.32 -5.58 -12.31
CA VAL A 105 9.32 -6.51 -13.45
C VAL A 105 10.63 -7.29 -13.50
N ALA A 106 11.78 -6.64 -13.30
CA ALA A 106 13.08 -7.32 -13.23
C ALA A 106 13.10 -8.36 -12.10
N TYR A 107 12.70 -7.96 -10.90
CA TYR A 107 12.57 -8.84 -9.73
C TYR A 107 11.67 -10.05 -10.01
N ALA A 108 10.52 -9.85 -10.66
CA ALA A 108 9.63 -10.94 -11.04
C ALA A 108 10.30 -11.94 -11.99
N ARG A 109 11.03 -11.45 -13.00
CA ARG A 109 11.73 -12.29 -13.98
C ARG A 109 12.89 -13.06 -13.35
N GLU A 110 13.68 -12.41 -12.51
CA GLU A 110 14.77 -13.05 -11.77
C GLU A 110 14.24 -14.13 -10.83
N THR A 111 13.14 -13.84 -10.11
CA THR A 111 12.51 -14.82 -9.22
C THR A 111 11.97 -16.01 -10.01
N ALA A 112 11.36 -15.80 -11.19
CA ALA A 112 10.92 -16.89 -12.05
C ALA A 112 12.08 -17.75 -12.57
N ALA A 113 13.19 -17.10 -12.94
CA ALA A 113 14.40 -17.81 -13.37
C ALA A 113 15.00 -18.66 -12.23
N LEU A 114 15.03 -18.13 -11.00
CA LEU A 114 15.45 -18.87 -9.80
C LEU A 114 14.50 -20.03 -9.47
N GLU A 115 13.20 -19.86 -9.68
CA GLU A 115 12.19 -20.93 -9.54
C GLU A 115 12.22 -21.93 -10.72
N GLY A 116 13.04 -21.71 -11.76
CA GLY A 116 13.14 -22.60 -12.92
C GLY A 116 11.91 -22.57 -13.85
N VAL A 117 11.07 -21.53 -13.76
CA VAL A 117 9.83 -21.39 -14.52
C VAL A 117 9.91 -20.28 -15.56
N ARG A 118 9.04 -20.35 -16.58
CA ARG A 118 8.94 -19.34 -17.66
C ARG A 118 7.48 -18.88 -17.83
N PRO A 119 6.92 -18.16 -16.85
CA PRO A 119 5.55 -17.69 -16.91
C PRO A 119 5.40 -16.57 -17.95
N ARG A 120 4.16 -16.32 -18.37
CA ARG A 120 3.83 -15.04 -19.00
C ARG A 120 3.86 -13.95 -17.93
N PHE A 121 4.37 -12.77 -18.27
CA PHE A 121 4.38 -11.62 -17.37
C PHE A 121 3.37 -10.58 -17.82
N THR A 122 2.58 -10.09 -16.88
CA THR A 122 1.67 -8.96 -17.09
C THR A 122 1.95 -7.89 -16.05
N LEU A 123 2.25 -6.68 -16.52
CA LEU A 123 2.33 -5.48 -15.70
C LEU A 123 0.98 -4.75 -15.71
N VAL A 124 0.43 -4.50 -14.52
CA VAL A 124 -0.70 -3.60 -14.31
C VAL A 124 -0.20 -2.31 -13.71
N SER A 125 -0.23 -1.24 -14.51
CA SER A 125 0.22 0.10 -14.11
C SER A 125 -0.49 1.19 -14.92
N PRO A 126 -0.69 2.41 -14.36
CA PRO A 126 -1.35 3.51 -15.08
C PRO A 126 -0.63 3.97 -16.36
N SER A 127 0.65 3.64 -16.50
CA SER A 127 1.45 3.95 -17.68
C SER A 127 2.39 2.81 -18.00
N ARG A 128 2.62 2.55 -19.30
CA ARG A 128 3.63 1.61 -19.78
C ARG A 128 5.01 2.27 -19.68
N PRO A 129 5.95 1.74 -18.87
CA PRO A 129 7.32 2.24 -18.87
C PRO A 129 7.96 2.08 -20.26
N ALA A 130 8.72 3.07 -20.71
CA ALA A 130 9.44 2.98 -21.98
C ALA A 130 10.48 1.85 -22.02
N THR A 131 10.96 1.42 -20.84
CA THR A 131 11.91 0.33 -20.66
C THR A 131 11.25 -1.03 -20.49
N LEU A 132 9.92 -1.13 -20.61
CA LEU A 132 9.21 -2.39 -20.41
C LEU A 132 9.55 -3.37 -21.55
N PRO A 133 10.04 -4.59 -21.25
CA PRO A 133 10.34 -5.57 -22.28
C PRO A 133 9.11 -5.92 -23.14
N ASP A 134 9.35 -6.24 -24.42
CA ASP A 134 8.29 -6.55 -25.39
C ASP A 134 7.54 -7.85 -25.04
N ASP A 135 8.17 -8.77 -24.32
CA ASP A 135 7.57 -10.02 -23.85
C ASP A 135 6.69 -9.84 -22.60
N VAL A 136 6.60 -8.62 -22.05
CA VAL A 136 5.75 -8.29 -20.91
C VAL A 136 4.51 -7.54 -21.40
N ALA A 137 3.34 -8.15 -21.17
CA ALA A 137 2.05 -7.51 -21.41
C ALA A 137 1.87 -6.33 -20.45
N HIS A 138 1.19 -5.27 -20.90
CA HIS A 138 0.84 -4.12 -20.07
C HIS A 138 -0.66 -3.91 -20.08
N LEU A 139 -1.23 -3.65 -18.91
CA LEU A 139 -2.63 -3.32 -18.70
C LEU A 139 -2.72 -2.04 -17.86
N ASP A 140 -3.56 -1.10 -18.30
CA ASP A 140 -4.02 0.03 -17.51
C ASP A 140 -5.44 -0.26 -17.03
N VAL A 141 -5.54 -0.97 -15.90
CA VAL A 141 -6.82 -1.41 -15.31
C VAL A 141 -6.88 -1.01 -13.84
N TYR A 142 -7.98 -0.36 -13.48
CA TYR A 142 -8.29 0.02 -12.10
C TYR A 142 -9.76 -0.33 -11.76
N PRO A 143 -10.04 -1.01 -10.64
CA PRO A 143 -9.09 -1.55 -9.66
C PRO A 143 -8.40 -2.84 -10.17
N ALA A 144 -7.17 -3.11 -9.69
CA ALA A 144 -6.38 -4.27 -10.11
C ALA A 144 -6.69 -5.57 -9.34
N TRP A 145 -7.27 -5.47 -8.14
CA TRP A 145 -7.53 -6.63 -7.27
C TRP A 145 -8.33 -7.78 -7.91
N PRO A 146 -9.29 -7.56 -8.84
CA PRO A 146 -10.02 -8.66 -9.47
C PRO A 146 -9.12 -9.60 -10.28
N LEU A 147 -7.95 -9.12 -10.72
CA LEU A 147 -6.97 -9.91 -11.47
C LEU A 147 -6.20 -10.90 -10.59
N PHE A 148 -6.17 -10.68 -9.27
CA PHE A 148 -5.35 -11.47 -8.34
C PHE A 148 -5.78 -12.92 -8.27
N ALA A 149 -7.08 -13.20 -8.42
CA ALA A 149 -7.63 -14.56 -8.39
C ALA A 149 -7.06 -15.45 -9.52
N GLY A 150 -6.78 -14.87 -10.69
CA GLY A 150 -6.31 -15.59 -11.87
C GLY A 150 -4.80 -15.62 -12.08
N ALA A 151 -4.01 -15.08 -11.15
CA ALA A 151 -2.55 -15.01 -11.25
C ALA A 151 -1.87 -16.21 -10.57
N GLU A 152 -0.81 -16.77 -11.17
CA GLU A 152 0.04 -17.81 -10.57
C GLU A 152 0.97 -17.24 -9.49
N ARG A 153 1.40 -15.98 -9.67
CA ARG A 153 2.08 -15.15 -8.69
C ARG A 153 1.60 -13.71 -8.79
N ILE A 154 1.55 -13.04 -7.64
CA ILE A 154 1.25 -11.61 -7.53
C ILE A 154 2.52 -10.93 -7.05
N VAL A 155 3.00 -9.90 -7.73
CA VAL A 155 4.23 -9.16 -7.39
C VAL A 155 3.86 -7.70 -7.16
N THR A 156 4.21 -7.15 -5.99
CA THR A 156 3.85 -5.78 -5.60
C THR A 156 4.95 -5.07 -4.81
N ALA A 157 4.83 -3.74 -4.71
CA ALA A 157 5.66 -2.89 -3.87
C ALA A 157 5.33 -2.94 -2.36
N ALA A 158 4.51 -3.89 -1.88
CA ALA A 158 4.04 -3.94 -0.50
C ALA A 158 3.34 -2.66 0.01
N GLY A 159 2.57 -2.00 -0.87
CA GLY A 159 1.67 -0.91 -0.47
C GLY A 159 0.48 -1.42 0.36
N CYS A 160 -0.07 -0.57 1.23
CA CYS A 160 -1.18 -0.90 2.14
C CYS A 160 -2.35 -1.65 1.45
N ASN A 161 -2.91 -1.08 0.38
CA ASN A 161 -4.01 -1.70 -0.36
C ASN A 161 -3.60 -3.02 -1.01
N ALA A 162 -2.43 -3.07 -1.65
CA ALA A 162 -1.97 -4.25 -2.37
C ALA A 162 -1.76 -5.45 -1.44
N VAL A 163 -1.16 -5.24 -0.27
CA VAL A 163 -0.98 -6.29 0.74
C VAL A 163 -2.33 -6.78 1.28
N ARG A 164 -3.22 -5.86 1.64
CA ARG A 164 -4.57 -6.22 2.13
C ARG A 164 -5.37 -7.00 1.08
N GLN A 165 -5.39 -6.51 -0.16
CA GLN A 165 -6.12 -7.13 -1.27
C GLN A 165 -5.54 -8.47 -1.68
N ALA A 166 -4.21 -8.64 -1.58
CA ALA A 166 -3.54 -9.90 -1.92
C ALA A 166 -3.54 -10.93 -0.78
N ALA A 167 -4.03 -10.57 0.42
CA ALA A 167 -4.02 -11.45 1.59
C ALA A 167 -4.66 -12.85 1.37
N PRO A 168 -5.76 -13.01 0.59
CA PRO A 168 -6.30 -14.32 0.26
C PRO A 168 -5.36 -15.24 -0.55
N TRP A 169 -4.27 -14.68 -1.08
CA TRP A 169 -3.29 -15.33 -1.94
C TRP A 169 -1.85 -15.13 -1.43
N ALA A 170 -1.68 -15.05 -0.10
CA ALA A 170 -0.41 -14.79 0.54
C ALA A 170 0.70 -15.78 0.13
N ASP A 171 0.34 -17.04 -0.12
CA ASP A 171 1.23 -18.11 -0.58
C ASP A 171 1.89 -17.82 -1.94
N ARG A 172 1.20 -17.05 -2.79
CA ARG A 172 1.66 -16.65 -4.13
C ARG A 172 1.95 -15.16 -4.26
N HIS A 173 1.88 -14.40 -3.17
CA HIS A 173 2.17 -12.97 -3.14
C HIS A 173 3.65 -12.71 -2.82
N ARG A 174 4.39 -12.24 -3.83
CA ARG A 174 5.76 -11.75 -3.71
C ARG A 174 5.75 -10.24 -3.54
N MET A 175 6.61 -9.77 -2.64
CA MET A 175 6.67 -8.37 -2.26
C MET A 175 8.11 -7.88 -2.36
N MET A 176 8.32 -6.77 -3.05
CA MET A 176 9.58 -6.04 -3.07
C MET A 176 9.31 -4.59 -2.62
N PRO A 177 9.40 -4.31 -1.32
CA PRO A 177 9.12 -2.98 -0.77
C PRO A 177 10.16 -1.95 -1.25
N PHE A 178 9.73 -0.71 -1.43
CA PHE A 178 10.62 0.41 -1.74
C PHE A 178 10.82 1.32 -0.52
N PRO A 179 11.99 1.96 -0.39
CA PRO A 179 12.19 2.96 0.65
C PRO A 179 11.22 4.13 0.45
N ARG A 180 10.49 4.43 1.52
CA ARG A 180 9.67 5.62 1.64
C ARG A 180 10.11 6.38 2.88
N ARG A 181 9.91 7.70 2.84
CA ARG A 181 10.21 8.56 3.99
C ARG A 181 9.40 8.15 5.22
N PHE A 182 8.10 7.89 5.04
CA PHE A 182 7.19 7.62 6.15
C PHE A 182 6.35 6.36 6.01
N ASP A 183 6.02 5.88 4.81
CA ASP A 183 5.26 4.63 4.64
C ASP A 183 6.17 3.41 4.90
N ASP A 184 5.84 2.58 5.89
CA ASP A 184 6.71 1.45 6.26
C ASP A 184 6.38 0.18 5.46
N GLN A 185 6.73 0.19 4.17
CA GLN A 185 6.52 -0.93 3.27
C GLN A 185 7.31 -2.18 3.68
N PHE A 186 8.48 -1.99 4.30
CA PHE A 186 9.32 -3.10 4.77
C PHE A 186 8.68 -3.83 5.95
N ALA A 187 8.22 -3.10 6.97
CA ALA A 187 7.51 -3.71 8.09
C ALA A 187 6.21 -4.37 7.64
N ARG A 188 5.49 -3.76 6.68
CA ARG A 188 4.29 -4.37 6.10
C ARG A 188 4.59 -5.69 5.39
N ALA A 189 5.63 -5.73 4.55
CA ALA A 189 6.05 -6.95 3.86
C ALA A 189 6.54 -8.03 4.84
N ALA A 190 7.25 -7.66 5.90
CA ALA A 190 7.71 -8.60 6.92
C ALA A 190 6.53 -9.25 7.66
N ARG A 191 5.51 -8.47 8.06
CA ARG A 191 4.31 -8.99 8.73
C ARG A 191 3.49 -9.91 7.85
N ALA A 192 3.35 -9.59 6.56
CA ALA A 192 2.59 -10.42 5.63
C ALA A 192 3.26 -11.76 5.30
N ARG A 193 4.55 -11.94 5.66
CA ARG A 193 5.31 -13.19 5.48
C ARG A 193 5.41 -14.05 6.74
N ALA A 194 5.03 -13.52 7.90
CA ALA A 194 5.09 -14.20 9.19
C ALA A 194 3.86 -15.11 9.38
#